data_AF-A0A828T3B4-F1
#
_entry.id   AF-A0A828T3B4-F1
#
_cell.length_a   1.000
_cell.length_b   1.000
_cell.length_c   1.000
_cell.angle_alpha   90.00
_cell.angle_beta   90.00
_cell.angle_gamma   90.00
#
_symmetry.space_group_name_H-M   'P 1'
#
loop_
_entity.id
_entity.type
_entity.pdbx_description
1 polymer ?
#
loop_
_entity_poly.entity_id
_entity_poly.type
_entity_poly.pdbx_seq_one_letter_code
_entity_poly.pdbx_strand_id
1 'polypeptide(L)'
;MEKKSVIAVTAILLAAGIAVCPFCFPKQREIVDLAPDFSNTMCLKIDENGRAVFYRQRGLLFGAQSDVFPFTVKDDVKVQWLENDVCALTYESPEDDQVHQFVATYGDRNEAVSYYYVANVAYGTWMPEDRGENYKLEVGTGENGGIDIETPEGKEHYEPEECLQYGTLAVVFPSDDPKWTLVLNKDCVVEAGGSRIEEGGTVTLCKVAMEKTAPIIMH
;
A
#
# COMPACT_ATOMS: atom_id res chain seq x y z
N MET A 1 36.62 -10.41 18.92
CA MET A 1 35.28 -10.27 19.52
C MET A 1 34.52 -9.22 18.73
N GLU A 2 33.76 -9.63 17.71
CA GLU A 2 32.38 -10.15 17.83
C GLU A 2 31.37 -8.98 17.86
N LYS A 3 31.08 -8.40 16.68
CA LYS A 3 29.87 -7.59 16.43
C LYS A 3 29.05 -8.10 15.24
N LYS A 4 29.44 -9.23 14.64
CA LYS A 4 28.73 -9.85 13.50
C LYS A 4 27.64 -10.84 13.94
N SER A 5 27.67 -11.30 15.19
CA SER A 5 26.78 -12.36 15.70
C SER A 5 25.39 -11.85 16.11
N VAL A 6 25.24 -10.57 16.46
CA VAL A 6 23.94 -10.03 16.94
C VAL A 6 22.96 -9.83 15.79
N ILE A 7 23.41 -9.31 14.65
CA ILE A 7 22.53 -9.00 13.50
C ILE A 7 21.95 -10.29 12.89
N ALA A 8 22.74 -11.35 12.79
CA ALA A 8 22.27 -12.64 12.28
C ALA A 8 21.25 -13.30 13.22
N VAL A 9 21.46 -13.22 14.54
CA VAL A 9 20.55 -13.82 15.54
C VAL A 9 19.22 -13.06 15.60
N THR A 10 19.22 -11.74 15.43
CA THR A 10 17.98 -10.94 15.40
C THR A 10 17.17 -11.17 14.13
N ALA A 11 17.82 -11.29 12.95
CA ALA A 11 17.13 -11.63 11.70
C ALA A 11 16.52 -13.05 11.74
N ILE A 12 17.23 -14.02 12.36
CA ILE A 12 16.72 -15.38 12.57
C ILE A 12 15.55 -15.39 13.55
N LEU A 13 15.57 -14.57 14.62
CA LEU A 13 14.45 -14.49 15.58
C LEU A 13 13.22 -13.77 15.02
N LEU A 14 13.40 -12.75 14.17
CA LEU A 14 12.31 -12.12 13.41
C LEU A 14 11.66 -13.11 12.44
N ALA A 15 12.46 -13.89 11.71
CA ALA A 15 11.95 -14.95 10.85
C ALA A 15 11.31 -16.11 11.66
N ALA A 16 11.87 -16.47 12.82
CA ALA A 16 11.37 -17.55 13.67
C ALA A 16 10.06 -17.18 14.41
N GLY A 17 9.86 -15.91 14.74
CA GLY A 17 8.60 -15.39 15.28
C GLY A 17 7.48 -15.31 14.24
N ILE A 18 7.83 -15.27 12.95
CA ILE A 18 6.88 -15.38 11.82
C ILE A 18 6.61 -16.85 11.48
N ALA A 19 7.60 -17.72 11.65
CA ALA A 19 7.49 -19.18 11.59
C ALA A 19 6.78 -19.79 12.82
N VAL A 20 5.61 -19.27 13.18
CA VAL A 20 4.73 -19.92 14.16
C VAL A 20 4.17 -21.20 13.54
N CYS A 21 4.77 -22.33 13.94
CA CYS A 21 4.26 -23.70 13.88
C CYS A 21 3.70 -24.21 12.52
N PRO A 22 4.54 -24.82 11.66
CA PRO A 22 4.06 -25.62 10.52
C PRO A 22 3.27 -26.88 10.92
N PHE A 23 3.13 -27.18 12.21
CA PHE A 23 2.44 -28.38 12.71
C PHE A 23 0.94 -28.19 13.03
N CYS A 24 0.42 -26.96 13.00
CA CYS A 24 -0.96 -26.67 13.45
C CYS A 24 -1.90 -26.14 12.36
N PHE A 25 -1.42 -25.93 11.13
CA PHE A 25 -2.23 -25.34 10.05
C PHE A 25 -2.19 -26.22 8.79
N PRO A 26 -3.29 -26.30 8.02
CA PRO A 26 -3.31 -26.97 6.71
C PRO A 26 -2.24 -26.37 5.78
N LYS A 27 -1.97 -27.01 4.63
CA LYS A 27 -1.03 -26.49 3.63
C LYS A 27 -1.34 -25.02 3.35
N GLN A 28 -0.42 -24.14 3.74
CA GLN A 28 -0.54 -22.70 3.60
C GLN A 28 0.73 -22.17 2.94
N ARG A 29 0.56 -21.30 1.95
CA ARG A 29 1.65 -20.52 1.36
C ARG A 29 1.81 -19.24 2.17
N GLU A 30 3.03 -18.95 2.59
CA GLU A 30 3.36 -17.74 3.35
C GLU A 30 4.29 -16.87 2.50
N ILE A 31 3.92 -15.60 2.32
CA ILE A 31 4.70 -14.59 1.62
C ILE A 31 5.14 -13.58 2.66
N VAL A 32 6.46 -13.39 2.78
CA VAL A 32 7.06 -12.43 3.71
C VAL A 32 8.02 -11.53 2.93
N ASP A 33 7.87 -10.23 3.11
CA ASP A 33 8.73 -9.23 2.48
C ASP A 33 9.06 -8.10 3.47
N LEU A 34 10.21 -7.45 3.29
CA LEU A 34 10.71 -6.41 4.19
C LEU A 34 10.72 -5.07 3.45
N ALA A 35 10.30 -4.02 4.14
CA ALA A 35 10.46 -2.66 3.63
C ALA A 35 11.92 -2.39 3.24
N PRO A 36 12.19 -1.51 2.26
CA PRO A 36 13.55 -1.21 1.82
C PRO A 36 14.51 -0.79 2.95
N ASP A 37 13.98 -0.10 3.97
CA ASP A 37 14.72 0.32 5.17
C ASP A 37 14.65 -0.67 6.35
N PHE A 38 13.99 -1.82 6.15
CA PHE A 38 13.73 -2.86 7.15
C PHE A 38 12.86 -2.41 8.35
N SER A 39 12.19 -1.26 8.26
CA SER A 39 11.34 -0.74 9.34
C SER A 39 10.04 -1.53 9.50
N ASN A 40 9.54 -2.12 8.41
CA ASN A 40 8.28 -2.85 8.37
C ASN A 40 8.44 -4.21 7.70
N THR A 41 7.55 -5.14 8.08
CA THR A 41 7.46 -6.48 7.49
C THR A 41 6.04 -6.73 7.00
N MET A 42 5.92 -7.15 5.75
CA MET A 42 4.69 -7.63 5.15
C MET A 42 4.64 -9.15 5.32
N CYS A 43 3.52 -9.66 5.85
CA CYS A 43 3.27 -11.08 6.01
C CYS A 43 1.85 -11.40 5.52
N LEU A 44 1.77 -12.22 4.47
CA LEU A 44 0.52 -12.71 3.89
C LEU A 44 0.49 -14.23 3.95
N LYS A 45 -0.60 -14.80 4.47
CA LYS A 45 -0.82 -16.24 4.50
C LYS A 45 -1.99 -16.59 3.61
N ILE A 46 -1.79 -17.55 2.71
CA ILE A 46 -2.78 -17.98 1.72
C ILE A 46 -3.04 -19.46 1.94
N ASP A 47 -4.31 -19.83 2.16
CA ASP A 47 -4.70 -21.23 2.28
C ASP A 47 -4.92 -21.92 0.93
N GLU A 48 -5.18 -23.23 0.97
CA GLU A 48 -5.40 -24.05 -0.22
C GLU A 48 -6.62 -23.65 -1.07
N ASN A 49 -7.54 -22.87 -0.51
CA ASN A 49 -8.71 -22.33 -1.23
C ASN A 49 -8.46 -20.91 -1.78
N GLY A 50 -7.22 -20.41 -1.67
CA GLY A 50 -6.87 -19.06 -2.11
C GLY A 50 -7.24 -17.97 -1.11
N ARG A 51 -7.78 -18.30 0.08
CA ARG A 51 -8.12 -17.28 1.07
C ARG A 51 -6.83 -16.65 1.61
N ALA A 52 -6.68 -15.35 1.39
CA ALA A 52 -5.51 -14.60 1.81
C ALA A 52 -5.79 -13.77 3.08
N VAL A 53 -4.91 -13.93 4.07
CA VAL A 53 -5.01 -13.25 5.37
C VAL A 53 -3.73 -12.48 5.63
N PHE A 54 -3.87 -11.16 5.80
CA PHE A 54 -2.78 -10.25 6.09
C PHE A 54 -2.53 -10.19 7.60
N TYR A 55 -1.27 -10.38 7.99
CA TYR A 55 -0.83 -10.35 9.39
C TYR A 55 0.06 -9.14 9.63
N ARG A 56 -0.23 -8.40 10.71
CA ARG A 56 0.65 -7.36 11.22
C ARG A 56 1.43 -7.88 12.41
N GLN A 57 2.71 -7.56 12.44
CA GLN A 57 3.55 -7.82 13.60
C GLN A 57 3.11 -6.91 14.77
N ARG A 58 2.77 -7.53 15.90
CA ARG A 58 2.53 -6.88 17.20
C ARG A 58 3.66 -7.28 18.16
N GLY A 59 4.59 -6.34 18.40
CA GLY A 59 5.76 -6.58 19.24
C GLY A 59 6.79 -7.52 18.58
N LEU A 60 7.74 -8.04 19.36
CA LEU A 60 8.89 -8.78 18.79
C LEU A 60 8.55 -10.16 18.21
N LEU A 61 7.49 -10.84 18.67
CA LEU A 61 7.30 -12.28 18.41
C LEU A 61 5.87 -12.68 18.00
N PHE A 62 4.92 -11.75 17.92
CA PHE A 62 3.51 -12.11 17.69
C PHE A 62 2.97 -11.41 16.44
N GLY A 63 2.63 -12.17 15.40
CA GLY A 63 1.77 -11.68 14.32
C GLY A 63 0.30 -11.76 14.74
N ALA A 64 -0.45 -10.67 14.58
CA ALA A 64 -1.91 -10.68 14.72
C ALA A 64 -2.54 -10.56 13.34
N GLN A 65 -3.62 -11.31 13.10
CA GLN A 65 -4.45 -11.11 11.92
C GLN A 65 -4.91 -9.66 11.91
N SER A 66 -4.58 -8.97 10.83
CA SER A 66 -4.95 -7.56 10.64
C SER A 66 -6.13 -7.45 9.70
N ASP A 67 -6.11 -8.17 8.58
CA ASP A 67 -7.14 -8.08 7.57
C ASP A 67 -7.27 -9.37 6.75
N VAL A 68 -8.37 -9.53 6.03
CA VAL A 68 -8.62 -10.63 5.10
C VAL A 68 -8.91 -10.01 3.74
N PHE A 69 -8.29 -10.55 2.69
CA PHE A 69 -8.57 -10.07 1.35
C PHE A 69 -10.04 -10.34 1.01
N PRO A 70 -10.72 -9.38 0.34
CA PRO A 70 -12.12 -9.54 -0.02
C PRO A 70 -12.34 -10.64 -1.07
N PHE A 71 -11.31 -10.91 -1.88
CA PHE A 71 -11.30 -11.94 -2.92
C PHE A 71 -10.20 -12.96 -2.68
N THR A 72 -10.44 -14.20 -3.10
CA THR A 72 -9.44 -15.27 -3.11
C THR A 72 -8.33 -14.99 -4.12
N VAL A 73 -7.14 -15.49 -3.84
CA VAL A 73 -5.96 -15.38 -4.69
C VAL A 73 -5.85 -16.64 -5.55
N LYS A 74 -5.76 -16.45 -6.87
CA LYS A 74 -5.64 -17.53 -7.86
C LYS A 74 -4.25 -18.15 -7.85
N ASP A 75 -3.23 -17.34 -8.18
CA ASP A 75 -1.84 -17.77 -8.36
C ASP A 75 -0.89 -16.92 -7.51
N ASP A 76 -0.05 -16.09 -8.11
CA ASP A 76 0.93 -15.28 -7.41
C ASP A 76 0.38 -13.94 -6.92
N VAL A 77 1.09 -13.37 -5.94
CA VAL A 77 0.84 -12.02 -5.44
C VAL A 77 2.07 -11.19 -5.73
N LYS A 78 1.91 -10.12 -6.50
CA LYS A 78 2.96 -9.10 -6.66
C LYS A 78 3.05 -8.30 -5.38
N VAL A 79 4.22 -8.32 -4.76
CA VAL A 79 4.56 -7.48 -3.60
C VAL A 79 5.40 -6.29 -4.08
N GLN A 80 4.96 -5.07 -3.76
CA GLN A 80 5.68 -3.86 -4.10
C GLN A 80 5.57 -2.81 -3.00
N TRP A 81 6.69 -2.44 -2.39
CA TRP A 81 6.77 -1.30 -1.49
C TRP A 81 6.74 0.01 -2.30
N LEU A 82 5.72 0.83 -2.06
CA LEU A 82 5.58 2.16 -2.66
C LEU A 82 6.17 3.24 -1.76
N GLU A 83 6.23 2.98 -0.46
CA GLU A 83 6.98 3.73 0.54
C GLU A 83 7.41 2.75 1.64
N ASN A 84 8.37 3.10 2.51
CA ASN A 84 8.86 2.24 3.59
C ASN A 84 7.76 1.78 4.56
N ASP A 85 6.61 2.45 4.59
CA ASP A 85 5.43 2.10 5.39
C ASP A 85 4.15 1.88 4.56
N VAL A 86 4.28 1.68 3.25
CA VAL A 86 3.15 1.39 2.34
C VAL A 86 3.54 0.28 1.35
N CYS A 87 2.94 -0.89 1.51
CA CYS A 87 3.17 -2.06 0.66
C CYS A 87 1.90 -2.41 -0.13
N ALA A 88 1.98 -2.35 -1.45
CA ALA A 88 0.94 -2.82 -2.36
C ALA A 88 1.08 -4.32 -2.62
N LEU A 89 -0.05 -5.03 -2.55
CA LEU A 89 -0.21 -6.45 -2.83
C LEU A 89 -1.21 -6.58 -3.98
N THR A 90 -0.73 -6.87 -5.19
CA THR A 90 -1.56 -7.02 -6.39
C THR A 90 -1.70 -8.50 -6.73
N TYR A 91 -2.91 -8.96 -7.02
CA TYR A 91 -3.21 -10.36 -7.27
C TYR A 91 -4.37 -10.52 -8.25
N GLU A 92 -4.49 -11.69 -8.88
CA GLU A 92 -5.68 -12.06 -9.65
C GLU A 92 -6.61 -12.93 -8.81
N SER A 93 -7.91 -12.71 -8.97
CA SER A 93 -8.95 -13.50 -8.32
C SER A 93 -9.58 -14.51 -9.27
N PRO A 94 -9.77 -15.78 -8.86
CA PRO A 94 -10.50 -16.75 -9.66
C PRO A 94 -12.03 -16.54 -9.63
N GLU A 95 -12.52 -15.63 -8.78
CA GLU A 95 -13.96 -15.37 -8.62
C GLU A 95 -14.53 -14.52 -9.75
N ASP A 96 -13.72 -13.61 -10.30
CA ASP A 96 -14.09 -12.67 -11.36
C ASP A 96 -13.06 -12.57 -12.51
N ASP A 97 -11.93 -13.27 -12.40
CA ASP A 97 -10.78 -13.18 -13.33
C ASP A 97 -10.24 -11.75 -13.49
N GLN A 98 -10.39 -10.90 -12.45
CA GLN A 98 -9.88 -9.52 -12.42
C GLN A 98 -8.65 -9.37 -11.53
N VAL A 99 -7.90 -8.30 -11.78
CA VAL A 99 -6.79 -7.86 -10.93
C VAL A 99 -7.36 -7.10 -9.74
N HIS A 100 -6.89 -7.43 -8.55
CA HIS A 100 -7.24 -6.77 -7.30
C HIS A 100 -5.98 -6.25 -6.62
N GLN A 101 -6.15 -5.24 -5.77
CA GLN A 101 -5.04 -4.72 -4.97
C GLN A 101 -5.45 -4.50 -3.53
N PHE A 102 -4.63 -4.98 -2.61
CA PHE A 102 -4.68 -4.65 -1.20
C PHE A 102 -3.45 -3.82 -0.83
N VAL A 103 -3.62 -2.76 -0.02
CA VAL A 103 -2.50 -1.94 0.42
C VAL A 103 -2.32 -2.01 1.94
N ALA A 104 -1.17 -2.54 2.36
CA ALA A 104 -0.78 -2.59 3.75
C ALA A 104 -0.09 -1.28 4.17
N THR A 105 -0.67 -0.55 5.10
CA THR A 105 -0.16 0.73 5.61
C THR A 105 0.28 0.63 7.07
N TYR A 106 1.51 1.05 7.39
CA TYR A 106 2.14 0.85 8.70
C TYR A 106 2.34 2.11 9.53
N GLY A 107 2.20 3.29 8.92
CA GLY A 107 2.46 4.58 9.59
C GLY A 107 1.29 5.55 9.47
N ASP A 108 1.60 6.81 9.75
CA ASP A 108 0.71 7.96 9.65
C ASP A 108 1.53 9.21 9.27
N ARG A 109 0.87 10.27 8.78
CA ARG A 109 1.47 11.59 8.48
C ARG A 109 0.97 12.72 9.38
N ASN A 110 0.17 12.41 10.41
CA ASN A 110 -0.45 13.36 11.34
C ASN A 110 -0.14 13.01 12.82
N GLU A 111 0.97 12.31 13.08
CA GLU A 111 1.40 11.91 14.44
C GLU A 111 0.29 11.24 15.31
N ALA A 112 -0.68 10.57 14.67
CA ALA A 112 -1.85 9.97 15.30
C ALA A 112 -2.78 10.96 16.04
N VAL A 113 -2.78 12.25 15.67
CA VAL A 113 -3.65 13.28 16.27
C VAL A 113 -5.11 13.07 15.86
N SER A 114 -5.37 12.74 14.60
CA SER A 114 -6.73 12.44 14.11
C SER A 114 -6.70 11.63 12.81
N TYR A 115 -7.75 10.84 12.58
CA TYR A 115 -7.98 10.18 11.30
C TYR A 115 -8.37 11.19 10.22
N TYR A 116 -7.89 10.99 8.99
CA TYR A 116 -8.20 11.83 7.84
C TYR A 116 -8.36 10.97 6.58
N TYR A 117 -8.98 11.56 5.56
CA TYR A 117 -9.09 10.95 4.25
C TYR A 117 -7.92 11.39 3.39
N VAL A 118 -7.24 10.43 2.76
CA VAL A 118 -6.06 10.67 1.93
C VAL A 118 -6.41 11.59 0.77
N ALA A 119 -7.54 11.36 0.09
CA ALA A 119 -8.01 12.23 -0.98
C ALA A 119 -8.26 13.67 -0.50
N ASN A 120 -8.76 13.85 0.73
CA ASN A 120 -9.01 15.19 1.26
C ASN A 120 -7.69 15.94 1.53
N VAL A 121 -6.70 15.28 2.15
CA VAL A 121 -5.41 15.93 2.44
C VAL A 121 -4.55 16.11 1.20
N ALA A 122 -4.70 15.23 0.21
CA ALA A 122 -4.06 15.31 -1.10
C ALA A 122 -4.76 16.28 -2.06
N TYR A 123 -5.76 17.04 -1.60
CA TYR A 123 -6.44 18.05 -2.41
C TYR A 123 -5.44 18.99 -3.08
N GLY A 124 -5.55 19.10 -4.41
CA GLY A 124 -4.65 19.94 -5.20
C GLY A 124 -4.31 19.35 -6.56
N THR A 125 -3.32 19.97 -7.22
CA THR A 125 -2.76 19.50 -8.48
C THR A 125 -1.33 19.07 -8.25
N TRP A 126 -1.01 17.84 -8.67
CA TRP A 126 0.30 17.24 -8.52
C TRP A 126 0.88 16.92 -9.88
N MET A 127 2.17 17.19 -10.06
CA MET A 127 2.89 16.93 -11.30
C MET A 127 4.27 16.34 -11.02
N PRO A 128 4.80 15.47 -11.89
CA PRO A 128 6.17 15.02 -11.75
C PRO A 128 7.15 16.18 -12.00
N GLU A 129 8.30 16.16 -11.34
CA GLU A 129 9.39 17.12 -11.59
C GLU A 129 9.82 17.08 -13.06
N ASP A 130 9.94 15.87 -13.63
CA ASP A 130 10.18 15.68 -15.05
C ASP A 130 8.87 15.77 -15.83
N ARG A 131 8.62 16.97 -16.39
CA ARG A 131 7.45 17.24 -17.25
C ARG A 131 7.42 16.40 -18.54
N GLY A 132 8.47 15.62 -18.84
CA GLY A 132 8.55 14.76 -20.01
C GLY A 132 7.52 13.61 -20.03
N GLU A 133 7.02 13.19 -18.87
CA GLU A 133 6.11 12.03 -18.80
C GLU A 133 4.63 12.39 -19.03
N ASN A 134 4.27 13.68 -19.15
CA ASN A 134 2.89 14.16 -19.34
C ASN A 134 1.88 13.55 -18.35
N TYR A 135 2.28 13.39 -17.09
CA TYR A 135 1.35 13.06 -16.01
C TYR A 135 0.88 14.32 -15.29
N LYS A 136 -0.41 14.37 -14.98
CA LYS A 136 -1.00 15.35 -14.08
C LYS A 136 -2.06 14.62 -13.25
N LEU A 137 -2.00 14.80 -11.94
CA LEU A 137 -3.00 14.32 -11.00
C LEU A 137 -3.73 15.54 -10.41
N GLU A 138 -5.04 15.55 -10.45
CA GLU A 138 -5.86 16.57 -9.78
C GLU A 138 -6.81 15.86 -8.82
N VAL A 139 -6.72 16.21 -7.54
CA VAL A 139 -7.53 15.62 -6.48
C VAL A 139 -8.48 16.70 -5.98
N GLY A 140 -9.77 16.49 -6.22
CA GLY A 140 -10.83 17.42 -5.89
C GLY A 140 -11.57 17.05 -4.61
N THR A 141 -12.24 18.04 -4.01
CA THR A 141 -13.15 17.85 -2.86
C THR A 141 -14.47 18.60 -3.11
N GLY A 142 -15.59 18.09 -2.58
CA GLY A 142 -16.90 18.75 -2.69
C GLY A 142 -17.60 18.54 -4.04
N GLU A 143 -18.17 19.60 -4.63
CA GLU A 143 -18.91 19.54 -5.91
C GLU A 143 -18.05 19.20 -7.14
N ASN A 144 -16.72 19.39 -7.03
CA ASN A 144 -15.73 18.94 -8.00
C ASN A 144 -14.90 17.79 -7.39
N GLY A 145 -15.57 16.88 -6.66
CA GLY A 145 -14.91 15.75 -6.01
C GLY A 145 -14.32 14.75 -7.00
N GLY A 146 -13.46 13.86 -6.49
CA GLY A 146 -12.90 12.78 -7.28
C GLY A 146 -11.42 12.98 -7.61
N ILE A 147 -10.93 12.12 -8.48
CA ILE A 147 -9.53 12.08 -8.91
C ILE A 147 -9.49 12.12 -10.43
N ASP A 148 -8.91 13.17 -10.99
CA ASP A 148 -8.60 13.28 -12.41
C ASP A 148 -7.14 12.93 -12.66
N ILE A 149 -6.89 12.02 -13.59
CA ILE A 149 -5.55 11.68 -14.06
C ILE A 149 -5.45 12.00 -15.54
N GLU A 150 -4.44 12.78 -15.90
CA GLU A 150 -3.95 12.90 -17.26
C GLU A 150 -2.68 12.09 -17.40
N THR A 151 -2.64 11.20 -18.38
CA THR A 151 -1.50 10.36 -18.75
C THR A 151 -1.21 10.51 -20.25
N PRO A 152 -0.08 9.99 -20.76
CA PRO A 152 0.15 9.88 -22.20
C PRO A 152 -0.93 9.08 -22.95
N GLU A 153 -1.65 8.19 -22.27
CA GLU A 153 -2.70 7.33 -22.86
C GLU A 153 -4.05 8.05 -22.95
N GLY A 154 -4.26 9.11 -22.16
CA GLY A 154 -5.50 9.88 -22.12
C GLY A 154 -5.83 10.43 -20.74
N LYS A 155 -7.08 10.91 -20.60
CA LYS A 155 -7.62 11.43 -19.34
C LYS A 155 -8.62 10.45 -18.75
N GLU A 156 -8.52 10.23 -17.44
CA GLU A 156 -9.42 9.41 -16.65
C GLU A 156 -9.96 10.23 -15.48
N HIS A 157 -11.22 10.00 -15.12
CA HIS A 157 -11.87 10.60 -13.95
C HIS A 157 -12.43 9.46 -13.09
N TYR A 158 -12.27 9.58 -11.78
CA TYR A 158 -12.78 8.64 -10.80
C TYR A 158 -13.54 9.37 -9.72
N GLU A 159 -14.79 8.96 -9.51
CA GLU A 159 -15.65 9.53 -8.48
C GLU A 159 -15.15 9.11 -7.08
N PRO A 160 -15.45 9.91 -6.02
CA PRO A 160 -15.06 9.55 -4.65
C PRO A 160 -15.54 8.15 -4.21
N GLU A 161 -16.70 7.71 -4.69
CA GLU A 161 -17.27 6.39 -4.39
C GLU A 161 -16.52 5.23 -5.06
N GLU A 162 -15.77 5.52 -6.13
CA GLU A 162 -14.90 4.55 -6.82
C GLU A 162 -13.53 4.45 -6.14
N CYS A 163 -13.25 5.25 -5.11
CA CYS A 163 -11.96 5.28 -4.43
C CYS A 163 -11.99 4.45 -3.14
N LEU A 164 -11.09 3.48 -3.01
CA LEU A 164 -10.94 2.65 -1.81
C LEU A 164 -9.71 3.07 -0.99
N GLN A 165 -9.95 3.61 0.20
CA GLN A 165 -8.90 4.06 1.11
C GLN A 165 -8.32 2.91 1.96
N TYR A 166 -7.00 2.88 2.06
CA TYR A 166 -6.25 1.97 2.93
C TYR A 166 -5.50 2.75 4.02
N GLY A 167 -6.00 2.65 5.26
CA GLY A 167 -5.45 3.40 6.39
C GLY A 167 -5.56 4.92 6.17
N THR A 168 -4.49 5.65 6.50
CA THR A 168 -4.39 7.10 6.28
C THR A 168 -3.30 7.47 5.26
N LEU A 169 -2.78 6.48 4.51
CA LEU A 169 -1.61 6.67 3.65
C LEU A 169 -1.85 6.38 2.17
N ALA A 170 -2.89 5.61 1.81
CA ALA A 170 -3.09 5.19 0.43
C ALA A 170 -4.56 5.16 0.00
N VAL A 171 -4.77 5.35 -1.30
CA VAL A 171 -6.06 5.17 -2.00
C VAL A 171 -5.81 4.34 -3.25
N VAL A 172 -6.67 3.36 -3.50
CA VAL A 172 -6.71 2.57 -4.74
C VAL A 172 -7.96 2.96 -5.51
N PHE A 173 -7.84 3.14 -6.82
CA PHE A 173 -8.95 3.55 -7.66
C PHE A 173 -8.80 3.07 -9.13
N PRO A 174 -9.91 2.68 -9.78
CA PRO A 174 -11.21 2.43 -9.16
C PRO A 174 -11.16 1.25 -8.17
N SER A 175 -12.16 1.09 -7.32
CA SER A 175 -12.20 0.04 -6.29
C SER A 175 -12.40 -1.35 -6.88
N ASP A 176 -13.16 -1.42 -7.98
CA ASP A 176 -13.34 -2.60 -8.82
C ASP A 176 -12.47 -2.43 -10.07
N ASP A 177 -11.74 -3.48 -10.48
CA ASP A 177 -10.72 -3.41 -11.55
C ASP A 177 -9.70 -2.25 -11.36
N PRO A 178 -8.98 -2.21 -10.22
CA PRO A 178 -8.07 -1.13 -9.86
C PRO A 178 -6.99 -0.86 -10.91
N LYS A 179 -6.81 0.44 -11.20
CA LYS A 179 -5.85 0.95 -12.20
C LYS A 179 -4.72 1.74 -11.57
N TRP A 180 -4.99 2.43 -10.47
CA TRP A 180 -4.05 3.36 -9.84
C TRP A 180 -4.02 3.21 -8.33
N THR A 181 -2.85 3.46 -7.75
CA THR A 181 -2.63 3.64 -6.32
C THR A 181 -2.03 5.02 -6.09
N LEU A 182 -2.63 5.82 -5.23
CA LEU A 182 -2.06 7.06 -4.71
C LEU A 182 -1.55 6.83 -3.29
N VAL A 183 -0.33 7.29 -3.00
CA VAL A 183 0.34 7.13 -1.70
C VAL A 183 0.90 8.46 -1.20
N LEU A 184 0.74 8.74 0.09
CA LEU A 184 1.41 9.88 0.76
C LEU A 184 2.84 9.51 1.15
N ASN A 185 3.84 10.23 0.63
CA ASN A 185 5.24 9.94 0.91
C ASN A 185 5.65 10.38 2.32
N LYS A 186 6.84 9.97 2.77
CA LYS A 186 7.35 10.26 4.14
C LYS A 186 7.60 11.73 4.43
N ASP A 187 7.76 12.55 3.41
CA ASP A 187 7.93 14.00 3.50
C ASP A 187 6.60 14.74 3.70
N CYS A 188 5.45 14.09 3.52
CA CYS A 188 4.16 14.68 3.85
C CYS A 188 4.02 14.90 5.35
N VAL A 189 3.64 16.13 5.71
CA VAL A 189 3.12 16.47 7.03
C VAL A 189 1.68 16.92 6.84
N VAL A 190 0.75 16.29 7.54
CA VAL A 190 -0.67 16.66 7.47
C VAL A 190 -0.95 17.73 8.52
N GLU A 191 -1.53 18.85 8.08
CA GLU A 191 -1.86 19.95 8.99
C GLU A 191 -2.85 19.52 10.07
N ALA A 192 -2.74 20.16 11.24
CA ALA A 192 -3.67 19.93 12.34
C ALA A 192 -5.13 20.09 11.89
N GLY A 193 -5.92 19.03 12.05
CA GLY A 193 -7.30 18.95 11.57
C GLY A 193 -7.49 18.16 10.27
N GLY A 194 -6.41 17.66 9.65
CA GLY A 194 -6.51 16.74 8.51
C GLY A 194 -7.05 17.38 7.24
N SER A 195 -6.75 18.67 7.03
CA SER A 195 -7.32 19.46 5.92
C SER A 195 -6.46 19.46 4.66
N ARG A 196 -5.12 19.43 4.80
CA ARG A 196 -4.17 19.48 3.68
C ARG A 196 -2.78 18.98 4.09
N ILE A 197 -1.98 18.64 3.09
CA ILE A 197 -0.54 18.41 3.23
C ILE A 197 0.18 19.77 3.27
N GLU A 198 1.16 19.91 4.15
CA GLU A 198 2.04 21.08 4.21
C GLU A 198 2.90 21.24 2.95
N GLU A 199 3.34 22.46 2.65
CA GLU A 199 4.15 22.74 1.46
C GLU A 199 5.45 21.92 1.46
N GLY A 200 5.75 21.26 0.34
CA GLY A 200 6.96 20.46 0.15
C GLY A 200 6.78 18.95 0.37
N GLY A 201 5.60 18.48 0.76
CA GLY A 201 5.28 17.05 0.72
C GLY A 201 5.10 16.54 -0.71
N THR A 202 5.34 15.26 -0.95
CA THR A 202 5.16 14.62 -2.26
C THR A 202 4.19 13.45 -2.18
N VAL A 203 3.56 13.11 -3.30
CA VAL A 203 2.70 11.92 -3.41
C VAL A 203 3.24 10.97 -4.48
N THR A 204 3.05 9.67 -4.30
CA THR A 204 3.41 8.66 -5.28
C THR A 204 2.17 8.12 -5.97
N LEU A 205 2.14 8.19 -7.30
CA LEU A 205 1.14 7.55 -8.15
C LEU A 205 1.74 6.29 -8.77
N CYS A 206 1.07 5.15 -8.68
CA CYS A 206 1.54 3.89 -9.26
C CYS A 206 0.44 3.19 -10.04
N LYS A 207 0.76 2.73 -11.27
CA LYS A 207 -0.15 1.88 -12.05
C LYS A 207 -0.27 0.50 -11.40
N VAL A 208 -1.50 0.00 -11.33
CA VAL A 208 -1.82 -1.34 -10.81
C VAL A 208 -1.77 -2.33 -11.96
N ALA A 209 -0.96 -3.36 -11.80
CA ALA A 209 -0.78 -4.45 -12.77
C ALA A 209 -0.05 -5.62 -12.09
N MET A 210 -0.11 -6.83 -12.66
CA MET A 210 0.62 -7.98 -12.13
C MET A 210 2.13 -7.91 -12.41
N GLU A 211 2.54 -7.21 -13.47
CA GLU A 211 3.93 -6.89 -13.75
C GLU A 211 4.46 -5.77 -12.84
N LYS A 212 5.79 -5.66 -12.80
CA LYS A 212 6.46 -4.58 -12.07
C LYS A 212 6.20 -3.26 -12.78
N THR A 213 5.57 -2.33 -12.07
CA THR A 213 5.28 -0.97 -12.53
C THR A 213 6.20 0.03 -11.86
N ALA A 214 6.60 1.09 -12.57
CA ALA A 214 7.40 2.17 -12.02
C ALA A 214 6.48 3.18 -11.31
N PRO A 215 6.66 3.45 -10.01
CA PRO A 215 5.94 4.52 -9.34
C PRO A 215 6.44 5.90 -9.81
N ILE A 216 5.53 6.87 -9.87
CA ILE A 216 5.78 8.24 -10.30
C ILE A 216 5.63 9.14 -9.06
N ILE A 217 6.69 9.87 -8.72
CA ILE A 217 6.66 10.85 -7.64
C ILE A 217 6.10 12.16 -8.20
N MET A 218 5.12 12.73 -7.51
CA MET A 218 4.42 13.95 -7.86
C MET A 218 4.59 15.00 -6.76
N HIS A 219 4.70 16.26 -7.18
CA HIS A 219 4.99 17.44 -6.36
C HIS A 219 3.89 18.48 -6.46
#